data_AF-A0A9C7RK41-F1
#
_entry.id   AF-A0A9C7RK41-F1
#
_cell.length_a   1.000
_cell.length_b   1.000
_cell.length_c   1.000
_cell.angle_alpha   90.00
_cell.angle_beta   90.00
_cell.angle_gamma   90.00
#
_symmetry.space_group_name_H-M   'P 1'
#
loop_
_entity.id
_entity.type
_entity.pdbx_description
1 polymer ?
#
loop_
_entity_poly.entity_id
_entity_poly.type
_entity_poly.pdbx_seq_one_letter_code
_entity_poly.pdbx_strand_id
1 'polypeptide(L)'
;MEQLFTLGLLAELGSAIAYGTFPLFGRKIAGNTNSWTIMLYAFIFGILTLLPFQFGKPLPFLVSSQVYLYFIIFVIISTIGGFGIFSMSLKYLPASIASITATAEIVFASIMAYMFLDERLDIW
;
A
#
# COMPACT_ATOMS: atom_id res chain seq x y z
N MET A 1 16.84 -6.56 -23.58
CA MET A 1 15.77 -7.25 -22.80
C MET A 1 16.29 -7.79 -21.48
N GLU A 2 17.40 -8.55 -21.44
CA GLU A 2 17.98 -9.07 -20.18
C GLU A 2 18.24 -8.02 -19.09
N GLN A 3 18.80 -6.85 -19.43
CA GLN A 3 19.11 -5.81 -18.42
C GLN A 3 17.85 -5.25 -17.72
N LEU A 4 16.72 -5.11 -18.44
CA LEU A 4 15.46 -4.66 -17.85
C LEU A 4 14.85 -5.75 -16.97
N PHE A 5 15.02 -7.02 -17.34
CA PHE A 5 14.56 -8.16 -16.55
C PHE A 5 15.29 -8.23 -15.21
N THR A 6 16.63 -8.16 -15.21
CA THR A 6 17.43 -8.21 -13.99
C THR A 6 17.14 -7.03 -13.06
N LEU A 7 17.01 -5.81 -13.61
CA LEU A 7 16.68 -4.63 -12.81
C LEU A 7 15.28 -4.72 -12.20
N GLY A 8 14.30 -5.22 -12.96
CA GLY A 8 12.94 -5.47 -12.47
C GLY A 8 12.91 -6.46 -11.31
N LEU A 9 13.62 -7.59 -11.44
CA LEU A 9 13.73 -8.60 -10.39
C LEU A 9 14.34 -8.03 -9.09
N LEU A 10 15.42 -7.25 -9.22
CA LEU A 10 16.06 -6.62 -8.06
C LEU A 10 15.14 -5.60 -7.39
N ALA A 11 14.38 -4.83 -8.17
CA ALA A 11 13.39 -3.89 -7.64
C ALA A 11 12.25 -4.62 -6.93
N GLU A 12 11.76 -5.74 -7.47
CA GLU A 12 10.72 -6.57 -6.86
C GLU A 12 11.21 -7.17 -5.54
N LEU A 13 12.41 -7.78 -5.52
CA LEU A 13 13.00 -8.32 -4.29
C LEU A 13 13.20 -7.24 -3.22
N GLY A 14 13.70 -6.07 -3.61
CA GLY A 14 13.84 -4.93 -2.71
C GLY A 14 12.50 -4.48 -2.14
N SER A 15 11.46 -4.40 -2.98
CA SER A 15 10.10 -4.06 -2.57
C SER A 15 9.50 -5.09 -1.63
N ALA A 16 9.65 -6.39 -1.92
CA ALA A 16 9.16 -7.48 -1.09
C ALA A 16 9.81 -7.46 0.31
N ILE A 17 11.12 -7.25 0.38
CA ILE A 17 11.84 -7.10 1.65
C ILE A 17 11.32 -5.88 2.42
N ALA A 18 11.24 -4.72 1.75
CA ALA A 18 10.75 -3.49 2.37
C ALA A 18 9.33 -3.65 2.90
N TYR A 19 8.42 -4.20 2.08
CA TYR A 19 7.02 -4.43 2.44
C TYR A 19 6.90 -5.42 3.60
N GLY A 20 7.67 -6.51 3.61
CA GLY A 20 7.69 -7.49 4.70
C GLY A 20 8.18 -6.92 6.03
N THR A 21 9.05 -5.91 6.03
CA THR A 21 9.52 -5.28 7.26
C THR A 21 8.42 -4.52 8.01
N PHE A 22 7.44 -3.96 7.29
CA PHE A 22 6.36 -3.17 7.89
C PHE A 22 5.53 -3.95 8.92
N PRO A 23 4.93 -5.13 8.61
CA PRO A 23 4.20 -5.91 9.60
C PRO A 23 5.10 -6.51 10.68
N LEU A 24 6.35 -6.88 10.35
CA LEU A 24 7.30 -7.46 11.31
C LEU A 24 7.65 -6.46 12.44
N PHE A 25 8.09 -5.26 12.07
CA PHE A 25 8.41 -4.22 13.05
C PHE A 25 7.14 -3.60 13.64
N GLY A 26 6.09 -3.45 12.82
CA GLY A 26 4.78 -2.95 13.24
C GLY A 26 4.20 -3.78 14.38
N ARG A 27 4.22 -5.12 14.30
CA ARG A 27 3.77 -5.99 15.39
C ARG A 27 4.58 -5.79 16.67
N LYS A 28 5.90 -5.61 16.56
CA LYS A 28 6.78 -5.41 17.73
C LYS A 28 6.42 -4.14 18.52
N ILE A 29 6.01 -3.07 17.84
CA ILE A 29 5.67 -1.79 18.47
C ILE A 29 4.17 -1.60 18.74
N ALA A 30 3.30 -2.34 18.04
CA ALA A 30 1.84 -2.22 18.14
C ALA A 30 1.30 -2.45 19.56
N GLY A 31 1.95 -3.28 20.38
CA GLY A 31 1.53 -3.52 21.76
C GLY A 31 1.64 -2.30 22.68
N ASN A 32 2.60 -1.40 22.40
CA ASN A 32 2.93 -0.27 23.27
C ASN A 32 2.61 1.10 22.65
N THR A 33 2.25 1.13 21.35
CA THR A 33 2.07 2.36 20.59
C THR A 33 0.69 2.40 19.92
N ASN A 34 0.09 3.59 19.83
CA ASN A 34 -1.15 3.78 19.09
C ASN A 34 -0.95 3.47 17.58
N SER A 35 -1.86 2.72 16.96
CA SER A 35 -1.80 2.36 15.54
C SER A 35 -1.78 3.57 14.62
N TRP A 36 -2.47 4.65 14.99
CA TRP A 36 -2.45 5.91 14.24
C TRP A 36 -1.08 6.59 14.29
N THR A 37 -0.38 6.49 15.42
CA THR A 37 1.00 7.00 15.55
C THR A 37 1.96 6.20 14.68
N ILE A 38 1.86 4.87 14.68
CA ILE A 38 2.64 4.00 13.80
C ILE A 38 2.43 4.39 12.34
N MET A 39 1.17 4.57 11.94
CA MET A 39 0.80 4.97 10.60
C MET A 39 1.36 6.36 10.24
N LEU A 40 1.21 7.34 11.12
CA LEU A 40 1.73 8.70 10.92
C LEU A 40 3.25 8.68 10.67
N TYR A 41 4.01 7.98 11.50
CA TYR A 41 5.46 7.85 11.29
C TYR A 41 5.77 7.11 9.98
N ALA A 42 5.09 6.01 9.68
CA ALA A 42 5.30 5.26 8.43
C ALA A 42 5.11 6.14 7.19
N PHE A 43 4.04 6.95 7.15
CA PHE A 43 3.80 7.87 6.03
C PHE A 43 4.75 9.06 6.01
N ILE A 44 5.18 9.59 7.16
CA ILE A 44 6.23 10.65 7.18
C ILE A 44 7.51 10.12 6.55
N PHE A 45 7.97 8.93 6.96
CA PHE A 45 9.15 8.32 6.34
C PHE A 45 8.91 8.03 4.85
N GLY A 46 7.74 7.55 4.46
CA GLY A 46 7.37 7.36 3.06
C GLY A 46 7.45 8.65 2.23
N ILE A 47 6.93 9.76 2.77
CA ILE A 47 7.04 11.08 2.14
C ILE A 47 8.51 11.47 2.00
N LEU A 48 9.30 11.37 3.05
CA LEU A 48 10.73 11.73 3.02
C LEU A 48 11.52 10.86 2.02
N THR A 49 11.20 9.58 1.90
CA THR A 49 11.81 8.68 0.93
C THR A 49 11.41 9.02 -0.50
N LEU A 50 10.15 9.41 -0.75
CA LEU A 50 9.66 9.73 -2.08
C LEU A 50 9.98 11.15 -2.54
N LEU A 51 10.18 12.10 -1.61
CA LEU A 51 10.37 13.52 -1.90
C LEU A 51 11.53 13.80 -2.88
N PRO A 52 12.72 13.18 -2.76
CA PRO A 52 13.82 13.39 -3.71
C PRO A 52 13.46 13.07 -5.15
N PHE A 53 12.55 12.11 -5.36
CA PHE A 53 12.13 11.67 -6.69
C PHE A 53 11.10 12.60 -7.35
N GLN A 54 10.58 13.58 -6.59
CA GLN A 54 9.61 14.56 -7.09
C GLN A 54 10.27 15.85 -7.58
N PHE A 55 11.55 16.10 -7.26
CA PHE A 55 12.24 17.30 -7.71
C PHE A 55 12.31 17.37 -9.24
N GLY A 56 11.91 18.51 -9.81
CA GLY A 56 11.89 18.75 -11.25
C GLY A 56 10.71 18.12 -12.00
N LYS A 57 9.78 17.46 -11.30
CA LYS A 57 8.54 16.95 -11.92
C LYS A 57 7.44 18.03 -11.93
N PRO A 58 6.65 18.14 -13.00
CA PRO A 58 5.55 19.10 -13.05
C PRO A 58 4.50 18.73 -12.00
N LEU A 59 4.13 19.69 -11.18
CA LEU A 59 3.03 19.52 -10.24
C LEU A 59 1.69 19.55 -11.00
N PRO A 60 0.70 18.73 -10.59
CA PRO A 60 -0.57 18.60 -11.28
C PRO A 60 -1.52 19.76 -10.92
N PHE A 61 -1.14 21.00 -11.23
CA PHE A 61 -1.92 22.20 -10.87
C PHE A 61 -3.14 22.47 -11.79
N LEU A 62 -3.38 21.64 -12.80
CA LEU A 62 -4.44 21.82 -13.80
C LEU A 62 -5.48 20.68 -13.83
N VAL A 63 -5.56 19.88 -12.76
CA VAL A 63 -6.55 18.79 -12.69
C VAL A 63 -7.92 19.31 -12.24
N SER A 64 -8.99 18.73 -12.80
CA SER A 64 -10.39 19.07 -12.48
C SER A 64 -10.71 18.84 -10.99
N SER A 65 -11.64 19.63 -10.44
CA SER A 65 -12.18 19.44 -9.08
C SER A 65 -12.67 18.01 -8.83
N GLN A 66 -13.16 17.32 -9.86
CA GLN A 66 -13.59 15.92 -9.75
C GLN A 66 -12.42 14.96 -9.45
N VAL A 67 -11.23 15.22 -10.02
CA VAL A 67 -10.04 14.41 -9.79
C VAL A 67 -9.59 14.53 -8.35
N TYR A 68 -9.63 15.74 -7.78
CA TYR A 68 -9.35 15.94 -6.36
C TYR A 68 -10.32 15.18 -5.46
N LEU A 69 -11.62 15.17 -5.80
CA LEU A 69 -12.61 14.40 -5.05
C LEU A 69 -12.28 12.89 -5.07
N TYR A 70 -12.03 12.32 -6.24
CA TYR A 70 -11.65 10.90 -6.34
C TYR A 70 -10.33 10.60 -5.64
N PHE A 71 -9.36 11.50 -5.70
CA PHE A 71 -8.09 11.35 -5.00
C PHE A 71 -8.29 11.35 -3.47
N ILE A 72 -9.13 12.25 -2.94
CA ILE A 72 -9.46 12.29 -1.51
C ILE A 72 -10.16 10.99 -1.09
N ILE A 73 -11.15 10.53 -1.86
CA ILE A 73 -11.86 9.27 -1.60
C ILE A 73 -10.86 8.10 -1.58
N PHE A 74 -9.95 8.03 -2.55
CA PHE A 74 -8.91 7.03 -2.63
C PHE A 74 -7.99 7.06 -1.39
N VAL A 75 -7.52 8.24 -0.98
CA VAL A 75 -6.67 8.40 0.21
C VAL A 75 -7.41 7.97 1.48
N ILE A 76 -8.67 8.35 1.64
CA ILE A 76 -9.44 8.01 2.85
C ILE A 76 -9.72 6.50 2.92
N ILE A 77 -10.21 5.91 1.83
CA ILE A 77 -10.65 4.51 1.84
C ILE A 77 -9.46 3.56 1.75
N SER A 78 -8.64 3.71 0.70
CA SER A 78 -7.57 2.76 0.41
C SER A 78 -6.38 2.95 1.34
N THR A 79 -5.97 4.19 1.58
CA THR A 79 -4.75 4.48 2.34
C THR A 79 -5.03 4.51 3.83
N ILE A 80 -5.84 5.45 4.30
CA ILE A 80 -6.11 5.63 5.75
C ILE A 80 -6.92 4.44 6.28
N GLY A 81 -7.98 4.03 5.58
CA GLY A 81 -8.80 2.89 5.96
C GLY A 81 -8.00 1.58 5.95
N GLY A 82 -7.39 1.23 4.81
CA GLY A 82 -6.62 0.01 4.65
C GLY A 82 -5.45 -0.11 5.64
N PHE A 83 -4.53 0.86 5.64
CA PHE A 83 -3.37 0.82 6.56
C PHE A 83 -3.78 1.01 8.03
N GLY A 84 -4.85 1.74 8.32
CA GLY A 84 -5.39 1.90 9.67
C GLY A 84 -5.88 0.57 10.23
N ILE A 85 -6.75 -0.13 9.50
CA ILE A 85 -7.26 -1.45 9.90
C ILE A 85 -6.10 -2.45 10.03
N PHE A 86 -5.18 -2.48 9.06
CA PHE A 86 -4.03 -3.37 9.11
C PHE A 86 -3.15 -3.10 10.35
N SER A 87 -2.81 -1.83 10.61
CA SER A 87 -1.99 -1.43 11.77
C SER A 87 -2.70 -1.70 13.10
N MET A 88 -4.03 -1.66 13.15
CA MET A 88 -4.81 -2.08 14.31
C MET A 88 -4.79 -3.60 14.47
N SER A 89 -4.89 -4.36 13.38
CA SER A 89 -4.85 -5.83 13.41
C SER A 89 -3.55 -6.34 14.03
N LEU A 90 -2.43 -5.65 13.81
CA LEU A 90 -1.12 -5.98 14.41
C LEU A 90 -1.10 -5.88 15.93
N LYS A 91 -2.11 -5.30 16.59
CA LYS A 91 -2.27 -5.38 18.06
C LYS A 91 -2.81 -6.73 18.51
N TYR A 92 -3.69 -7.33 17.72
CA TYR A 92 -4.43 -8.53 18.07
C TYR A 92 -3.86 -9.80 17.42
N LEU A 93 -3.26 -9.67 16.24
CA LEU A 93 -2.78 -10.79 15.44
C LEU A 93 -1.24 -10.78 15.33
N PRO A 94 -0.60 -11.97 15.32
CA PRO A 94 0.78 -12.09 14.86
C PRO A 94 0.95 -11.55 13.43
N ALA A 95 2.12 -10.98 13.13
CA ALA A 95 2.42 -10.40 11.82
C ALA A 95 2.12 -11.36 10.66
N SER A 96 2.50 -12.63 10.78
CA SER A 96 2.24 -13.65 9.76
C SER A 96 0.73 -13.86 9.50
N ILE A 97 -0.08 -13.96 10.55
CA ILE A 97 -1.53 -14.17 10.42
C ILE A 97 -2.20 -12.94 9.80
N ALA A 98 -1.80 -11.73 10.23
CA ALA A 98 -2.31 -10.48 9.66
C ALA A 98 -1.96 -10.38 8.16
N SER A 99 -0.71 -10.66 7.78
CA SER A 99 -0.27 -10.62 6.39
C SER A 99 -0.94 -11.68 5.51
N ILE A 100 -1.09 -12.92 6.00
CA ILE A 100 -1.80 -13.98 5.26
C ILE A 100 -3.28 -13.61 5.10
N THR A 101 -3.92 -13.08 6.14
CA THR A 101 -5.31 -12.62 6.03
C THR A 101 -5.45 -11.48 5.02
N ALA A 102 -4.47 -10.57 4.97
CA ALA A 102 -4.48 -9.45 4.04
C ALA A 102 -4.43 -9.91 2.56
N THR A 103 -3.89 -11.09 2.24
CA THR A 103 -3.91 -11.59 0.84
C THR A 103 -5.30 -11.92 0.34
N ALA A 104 -6.32 -11.99 1.22
CA ALA A 104 -7.72 -12.05 0.81
C ALA A 104 -8.13 -10.85 -0.08
N GLU A 105 -7.40 -9.73 0.03
CA GLU A 105 -7.43 -8.61 -0.92
C GLU A 105 -7.47 -9.08 -2.39
N ILE A 106 -6.65 -10.06 -2.77
CA ILE A 106 -6.56 -10.54 -4.15
C ILE A 106 -7.91 -11.08 -4.62
N VAL A 107 -8.59 -11.86 -3.79
CA VAL A 107 -9.91 -12.43 -4.10
C VAL A 107 -10.95 -11.33 -4.22
N PHE A 108 -10.97 -10.37 -3.27
CA PHE A 108 -11.90 -9.25 -3.33
C PHE A 108 -11.62 -8.35 -4.54
N ALA A 109 -10.37 -8.10 -4.87
CA ALA A 109 -9.96 -7.33 -6.04
C ALA A 109 -10.45 -7.99 -7.33
N SER A 110 -10.30 -9.32 -7.47
CA SER A 110 -10.83 -10.04 -8.63
C SER A 110 -12.36 -9.95 -8.74
N ILE A 111 -13.08 -10.06 -7.62
CA ILE A 111 -14.55 -9.91 -7.58
C ILE A 111 -14.95 -8.48 -7.99
N MET A 112 -14.27 -7.47 -7.44
CA MET A 112 -14.54 -6.07 -7.76
C MET A 112 -14.22 -5.75 -9.23
N ALA A 113 -13.13 -6.27 -9.78
CA ALA A 113 -12.78 -6.10 -11.18
C ALA A 113 -13.86 -6.66 -12.11
N TYR A 114 -14.37 -7.86 -11.82
CA TYR A 114 -15.49 -8.44 -12.55
C TYR A 114 -16.76 -7.58 -12.48
N MET A 115 -17.07 -7.02 -11.31
CA MET A 115 -18.31 -6.25 -11.10
C MET A 115 -18.26 -4.82 -11.65
N PHE A 116 -17.10 -4.17 -11.59
CA PHE A 116 -16.99 -2.72 -11.85
C PHE A 116 -16.17 -2.38 -13.11
N LEU A 117 -15.30 -3.28 -13.56
CA LEU A 117 -14.43 -3.08 -14.73
C LEU A 117 -14.82 -3.96 -15.93
N ASP A 118 -15.85 -4.80 -15.79
CA ASP A 118 -16.25 -5.82 -16.77
C ASP A 118 -15.11 -6.79 -17.15
N GLU A 119 -14.11 -6.96 -16.28
CA GLU A 119 -12.97 -7.85 -16.49
C GLU A 119 -13.34 -9.31 -16.21
N ARG A 120 -12.92 -10.24 -17.07
CA ARG A 120 -13.15 -11.68 -16.90
C ARG A 120 -11.87 -12.41 -16.56
N LEU A 121 -11.98 -13.39 -15.67
CA LEU A 121 -10.93 -14.39 -15.44
C LEU A 121 -10.96 -15.39 -16.60
N ASP A 122 -10.24 -15.06 -17.66
CA ASP A 122 -10.00 -15.97 -18.77
C ASP A 122 -8.71 -16.78 -18.52
N ILE A 123 -8.71 -18.01 -19.01
CA ILE A 123 -7.59 -18.94 -18.81
C ILE A 123 -6.48 -18.68 -19.85
N TRP A 124 -6.84 -18.07 -20.99
CA TRP A 124 -5.97 -17.39 -21.96
C TRP A 124 -6.83 -16.77 -23.05
#